data_AF-A0A920LYY3-F1
#
_entry.id   AF-A0A920LYY3-F1
#
_cell.length_a   1.000
_cell.length_b   1.000
_cell.length_c   1.000
_cell.angle_alpha   90.00
_cell.angle_beta   90.00
_cell.angle_gamma   90.00
#
_symmetry.space_group_name_H-M   'P 1'
#
loop_
_entity.id
_entity.type
_entity.pdbx_description
1 polymer ?
#
loop_
_entity_poly.entity_id
_entity_poly.type
_entity_poly.pdbx_seq_one_letter_code
_entity_poly.pdbx_strand_id
1 'polypeptide(L)'
;MEDIKKIELDTKQHINNIKDANIILFADTDLLSDNTWISEQDLFGRNSITPIADNGRMVVNSIESMSGGRNLIGLRGRGSSNRPFLVIEDLQKKAELSFREKQISLQNELQGTEDKLKEIQSNQSDSSESKTSEQNKAIEEFQRKILSIRKQLRDVQRQLNADIERLENNIKILNIWTMPLIVIILYFFIKVFTEKRRKEFYRKIGRLENK
;
A
#
# COMPACT_ATOMS: atom_id res chain seq x y z
N MET A 1 53.56 12.66 -36.31
CA MET A 1 52.49 13.64 -36.04
C MET A 1 51.91 14.10 -37.38
N GLU A 2 51.25 13.24 -38.17
CA GLU A 2 50.74 13.72 -39.47
C GLU A 2 49.46 13.06 -40.01
N ASP A 3 49.00 11.93 -39.50
CA ASP A 3 47.86 11.21 -40.12
C ASP A 3 46.48 11.40 -39.46
N ILE A 4 46.31 12.34 -38.52
CA ILE A 4 44.99 12.61 -37.89
C ILE A 4 44.25 13.77 -38.58
N LYS A 5 44.83 14.43 -39.59
CA LYS A 5 44.31 15.72 -40.07
C LYS A 5 43.23 15.66 -41.16
N LYS A 6 42.58 14.53 -41.41
CA LYS A 6 41.47 14.45 -42.39
C LYS A 6 40.38 13.46 -41.97
N ILE A 7 39.64 13.84 -40.93
CA ILE A 7 38.21 13.51 -40.87
C ILE A 7 37.49 14.85 -40.79
N GLU A 8 37.47 15.57 -41.92
CA GLU A 8 36.54 16.68 -42.09
C GLU A 8 35.14 16.09 -42.11
N LEU A 9 34.40 16.27 -41.01
CA LEU A 9 32.96 16.04 -40.98
C LEU A 9 32.34 16.92 -42.08
N ASP A 10 31.73 16.29 -43.09
CA ASP A 10 31.08 17.01 -44.18
C ASP A 10 29.90 17.84 -43.66
N THR A 11 30.25 19.10 -43.40
CA THR A 11 29.46 20.28 -43.05
C THR A 11 28.19 20.58 -43.85
N LYS A 12 28.16 20.09 -45.10
CA LYS A 12 27.45 20.81 -46.18
C LYS A 12 26.14 20.16 -46.61
N GLN A 13 25.80 18.98 -46.09
CA GLN A 13 24.56 18.27 -46.43
C GLN A 13 23.51 18.21 -45.32
N HIS A 14 23.71 18.82 -44.15
CA HIS A 14 22.66 18.86 -43.13
C HIS A 14 21.65 19.95 -43.47
N ILE A 15 20.59 19.47 -44.11
CA ILE A 15 19.28 20.09 -44.35
C ILE A 15 18.99 21.23 -43.36
N ASN A 16 19.10 22.47 -43.85
CA ASN A 16 18.93 23.71 -43.08
C ASN A 16 17.47 24.03 -42.68
N ASN A 17 16.53 23.10 -42.82
CA ASN A 17 15.16 23.34 -42.36
C ASN A 17 14.37 22.03 -42.22
N ILE A 18 14.27 21.52 -40.99
CA ILE A 18 13.22 20.57 -40.62
C ILE A 18 12.21 21.39 -39.81
N LYS A 19 11.00 21.60 -40.36
CA LYS A 19 9.96 22.37 -39.67
C LYS A 19 9.50 21.70 -38.37
N ASP A 20 9.54 20.36 -38.31
CA ASP A 20 9.15 19.57 -37.14
C ASP A 20 10.10 18.37 -36.95
N ALA A 21 11.13 18.50 -36.10
CA ALA A 21 12.03 17.40 -35.71
C ALA A 21 11.74 16.99 -34.26
N ASN A 22 11.53 15.69 -34.02
CA ASN A 22 11.41 15.14 -32.67
C ASN A 22 12.77 14.54 -32.27
N ILE A 23 13.39 15.09 -31.24
CA ILE A 23 14.67 14.60 -30.70
C ILE A 23 14.46 14.23 -29.23
N ILE A 24 14.82 13.00 -28.85
CA ILE A 24 14.84 12.54 -27.46
C ILE A 24 16.28 12.20 -27.13
N LEU A 25 16.84 12.88 -26.13
CA LEU A 25 18.23 12.71 -25.69
C LEU A 25 18.24 12.08 -24.29
N PHE A 26 18.93 10.93 -24.18
CA PHE A 26 19.27 10.32 -22.91
C PHE A 26 20.74 10.64 -22.61
N ALA A 27 20.99 11.29 -21.47
CA ALA A 27 22.34 11.71 -21.09
C ALA A 27 23.15 10.58 -20.45
N ASP A 28 22.48 9.59 -19.88
CA ASP A 28 23.08 8.44 -19.21
C ASP A 28 23.00 7.20 -20.11
N THR A 29 24.10 6.48 -20.24
CA THR A 29 24.23 5.26 -21.06
C THR A 29 23.80 4.00 -20.31
N ASP A 30 23.79 4.03 -18.98
CA ASP A 30 23.50 2.85 -18.17
C ASP A 30 22.00 2.54 -18.10
N LEU A 31 21.17 3.44 -18.62
CA LEU A 31 19.71 3.33 -18.65
C LEU A 31 19.16 2.04 -19.30
N LEU A 32 19.93 1.44 -20.20
CA LEU A 32 19.57 0.20 -20.89
C LEU A 32 20.14 -1.07 -20.24
N SER A 33 21.00 -0.92 -19.24
CA SER A 33 21.60 -2.06 -18.55
C SER A 33 20.56 -2.79 -17.70
N ASP A 34 20.49 -4.11 -17.80
CA ASP A 34 19.47 -4.94 -17.15
C ASP A 34 19.35 -4.68 -15.64
N ASN A 35 20.48 -4.47 -14.96
CA ASN A 35 20.54 -4.16 -13.52
C ASN A 35 19.84 -2.84 -13.12
N THR A 36 19.55 -1.94 -14.06
CA THR A 36 18.92 -0.64 -13.77
C THR A 36 17.39 -0.69 -13.78
N TRP A 37 16.79 -1.77 -14.28
CA TRP A 37 15.34 -1.89 -14.44
C TRP A 37 14.76 -3.29 -14.21
N ILE A 38 15.61 -4.30 -14.07
CA ILE A 38 15.23 -5.69 -13.82
C ILE A 38 16.00 -6.21 -12.60
N SER A 39 15.30 -6.92 -11.72
CA SER A 39 15.89 -7.75 -10.67
C SER A 39 15.62 -9.21 -10.98
N GLU A 40 16.70 -9.97 -11.17
CA GLU A 40 16.66 -11.43 -11.33
C GLU A 40 16.80 -12.10 -9.97
N GLN A 41 15.90 -13.04 -9.68
CA GLN A 41 15.98 -13.88 -8.49
C GLN A 41 15.87 -15.33 -8.90
N ASP A 42 16.83 -16.16 -8.48
CA ASP A 42 16.74 -17.61 -8.63
C ASP A 42 15.80 -18.18 -7.56
N LEU A 43 14.66 -18.71 -8.01
CA LEU A 43 13.70 -19.41 -7.18
C LEU A 43 13.69 -20.89 -7.59
N PHE A 44 14.47 -21.70 -6.87
CA PHE A 44 14.54 -23.15 -7.06
C PHE A 44 14.93 -23.56 -8.49
N GLY A 45 15.97 -22.94 -9.06
CA GLY A 45 16.46 -23.22 -10.41
C GLY A 45 15.59 -22.60 -11.52
N ARG A 46 14.71 -21.65 -11.17
CA ARG A 46 13.95 -20.84 -12.12
C ARG A 46 14.29 -19.38 -11.92
N ASN A 47 14.84 -18.78 -12.97
CA ASN A 47 15.08 -17.34 -13.00
C ASN A 47 13.74 -16.61 -13.05
N SER A 48 13.41 -15.91 -11.97
CA SER A 48 12.25 -15.02 -11.87
C SER A 48 12.71 -13.58 -12.14
N ILE A 49 12.19 -12.98 -13.21
CA ILE A 49 12.51 -11.63 -13.65
C ILE A 49 11.43 -10.69 -13.12
N THR A 50 11.80 -9.77 -12.23
CA THR A 50 10.89 -8.76 -11.68
C THR A 50 11.30 -7.36 -12.14
N PRO A 51 10.40 -6.58 -12.77
CA PRO A 51 10.72 -5.21 -13.15
C PRO A 51 10.76 -4.34 -11.89
N ILE A 52 11.87 -3.62 -11.69
CA ILE A 52 12.07 -2.69 -10.56
C ILE A 52 12.00 -1.22 -10.97
N ALA A 53 12.18 -0.94 -12.27
CA ALA A 53 12.03 0.39 -12.85
C ALA A 53 11.46 0.31 -14.28
N ASP A 54 10.95 1.44 -14.76
CA ASP A 54 10.29 1.53 -16.07
C ASP A 54 11.21 2.03 -17.21
N ASN A 55 12.54 1.94 -17.06
CA ASN A 55 13.51 2.48 -18.03
C ASN A 55 13.36 1.86 -19.43
N GLY A 56 13.28 0.52 -19.54
CA GLY A 56 13.08 -0.14 -20.83
C GLY A 56 11.72 0.20 -21.46
N ARG A 57 10.67 0.34 -20.64
CA ARG A 57 9.37 0.83 -21.10
C ARG A 57 9.47 2.24 -21.64
N MET A 58 10.21 3.12 -20.99
CA MET A 58 10.43 4.50 -21.45
C MET A 58 11.11 4.54 -22.83
N VAL A 59 12.13 3.72 -23.05
CA VAL A 59 12.85 3.66 -24.34
C VAL A 59 11.94 3.12 -25.45
N VAL A 60 11.25 2.00 -25.21
CA VAL A 60 10.30 1.43 -26.18
C VAL A 60 9.20 2.43 -26.52
N ASN A 61 8.65 3.13 -25.52
CA ASN A 61 7.64 4.17 -25.71
C ASN A 61 8.17 5.38 -26.49
N SER A 62 9.45 5.73 -26.30
CA SER A 62 10.10 6.83 -27.01
C SER A 62 10.27 6.51 -28.49
N ILE A 63 10.73 5.28 -28.80
CA ILE A 63 10.86 4.78 -30.17
C ILE A 63 9.48 4.72 -30.85
N GLU A 64 8.46 4.19 -30.17
CA GLU A 64 7.09 4.12 -30.68
C GLU A 64 6.51 5.53 -30.98
N SER A 65 6.76 6.48 -30.08
CA SER A 65 6.35 7.88 -30.25
C SER A 65 6.99 8.53 -31.48
N MET A 66 8.28 8.25 -31.71
CA MET A 66 9.04 8.75 -32.85
C MET A 66 8.66 8.09 -34.18
N SER A 67 8.17 6.84 -34.15
CA SER A 67 7.71 6.09 -35.33
C SER A 67 6.38 6.59 -35.93
N GLY A 68 5.78 7.65 -35.35
CA GLY A 68 4.57 8.28 -35.88
C GLY A 68 3.27 7.92 -35.16
N GLY A 69 3.36 7.24 -34.00
CA GLY A 69 2.21 6.82 -33.18
C GLY A 69 1.48 7.94 -32.41
N ARG A 70 1.55 9.21 -32.82
CA ARG A 70 0.99 10.37 -32.08
C ARG A 70 -0.49 10.20 -31.71
N ASN A 71 -1.29 9.55 -32.56
CA ASN A 71 -2.71 9.30 -32.30
C ASN A 71 -2.98 8.09 -31.37
N LEU A 72 -1.99 7.24 -31.11
CA LEU A 72 -2.13 6.01 -30.31
C LEU A 72 -1.46 6.11 -28.93
N ILE A 73 -0.56 7.08 -28.70
CA ILE A 73 0.02 7.35 -27.37
C ILE A 73 -1.05 7.68 -26.33
N GLY A 74 -2.14 8.36 -26.74
CA GLY A 74 -3.27 8.66 -25.86
C GLY A 74 -4.19 7.46 -25.57
N LEU A 75 -4.10 6.40 -26.39
CA LEU A 75 -4.92 5.17 -26.28
C LEU A 75 -4.16 4.03 -25.59
N ARG A 76 -2.83 4.11 -25.50
CA ARG A 76 -2.03 3.19 -24.71
C ARG A 76 -2.41 3.35 -23.24
N GLY A 77 -2.91 2.27 -22.63
CA GLY A 77 -3.26 2.24 -21.22
C GLY A 77 -2.07 2.77 -20.41
N ARG A 78 -2.27 3.92 -19.74
CA ARG A 78 -1.33 4.42 -18.74
C ARG A 78 -1.08 3.24 -17.80
N GLY A 79 0.18 2.81 -17.68
CA GLY A 79 0.57 1.62 -16.92
C GLY A 79 -0.12 1.60 -15.57
N SER A 80 -0.36 0.39 -15.02
CA SER A 80 -1.09 0.16 -13.77
C SER A 80 -0.76 1.24 -12.75
N SER A 81 -1.64 2.24 -12.64
CA SER A 81 -1.45 3.37 -11.74
C SER A 81 -1.72 2.80 -10.36
N ASN A 82 -0.65 2.59 -9.58
CA ASN A 82 -0.81 2.24 -8.18
C ASN A 82 -1.48 3.43 -7.49
N ARG A 83 -2.78 3.32 -7.24
CA ARG A 83 -3.57 4.33 -6.51
C ARG A 83 -3.83 3.75 -5.12
N PRO A 84 -2.87 3.86 -4.19
CA PRO A 84 -3.09 3.41 -2.84
C PRO A 84 -4.21 4.23 -2.22
N PHE A 85 -4.95 3.60 -1.30
CA PHE A 85 -6.00 4.28 -0.56
C PHE A 85 -5.37 5.17 0.53
N LEU A 86 -5.01 6.41 0.18
CA LEU A 86 -4.32 7.36 1.07
C LEU A 86 -5.05 7.57 2.42
N VAL A 87 -6.38 7.52 2.42
CA VAL A 87 -7.19 7.62 3.66
C VAL A 87 -6.95 6.42 4.58
N ILE A 88 -6.81 5.22 4.02
CA ILE A 88 -6.54 4.00 4.79
C ILE A 88 -5.11 4.03 5.32
N GLU A 89 -4.16 4.48 4.50
CA GLU A 89 -2.76 4.64 4.89
C GLU A 89 -2.60 5.62 6.06
N ASP A 90 -3.26 6.78 6.01
CA ASP A 90 -3.24 7.75 7.12
C ASP A 90 -3.90 7.18 8.40
N LEU A 91 -4.99 6.44 8.26
CA LEU A 91 -5.68 5.81 9.38
C LEU A 91 -4.83 4.70 10.02
N GLN A 92 -4.16 3.88 9.20
CA GLN A 92 -3.21 2.87 9.65
C GLN A 92 -2.02 3.51 10.37
N LYS A 93 -1.45 4.57 9.79
CA LYS A 93 -0.33 5.31 10.40
C LYS A 93 -0.72 5.91 11.75
N LYS A 94 -1.91 6.50 11.88
CA LYS A 94 -2.41 7.03 13.15
C LYS A 94 -2.59 5.94 14.21
N ALA A 95 -3.14 4.79 13.82
CA ALA A 95 -3.26 3.65 14.72
C ALA A 95 -1.88 3.15 15.16
N GLU A 96 -0.94 2.98 14.22
CA GLU A 96 0.42 2.53 14.53
C GLU A 96 1.14 3.49 15.49
N LEU A 97 0.98 4.80 15.32
CA LEU A 97 1.53 5.80 16.22
C LEU A 97 1.00 5.65 17.65
N SER A 98 -0.33 5.55 17.83
CA SER A 98 -0.92 5.43 19.16
C SER A 98 -0.56 4.11 19.86
N PHE A 99 -0.49 3.01 19.12
CA PHE A 99 -0.03 1.72 19.65
C PHE A 99 1.45 1.74 20.01
N ARG A 100 2.28 2.39 19.19
CA ARG A 100 3.72 2.55 19.46
C ARG A 100 3.96 3.36 20.72
N GLU A 101 3.25 4.47 20.90
CA GLU A 101 3.29 5.26 22.14
C GLU A 101 2.90 4.41 23.35
N LYS A 102 1.83 3.62 23.24
CA LYS A 102 1.40 2.73 24.33
C LYS A 102 2.45 1.66 24.64
N GLN A 103 3.04 1.04 23.62
CA GLN A 103 4.10 0.05 23.79
C GLN A 103 5.33 0.66 24.49
N ILE A 104 5.78 1.84 24.07
CA ILE A 104 6.90 2.54 24.71
C ILE A 104 6.57 2.86 26.17
N SER A 105 5.36 3.34 26.46
CA SER A 105 4.95 3.63 27.84
C SER A 105 4.99 2.40 28.74
N LEU A 106 4.50 1.24 28.25
CA LEU A 106 4.51 -0.01 28.99
C LEU A 106 5.92 -0.58 29.14
N GLN A 107 6.78 -0.42 28.13
CA GLN A 107 8.17 -0.86 28.19
C GLN A 107 8.97 -0.03 29.21
N ASN A 108 8.74 1.28 29.26
CA ASN A 108 9.33 2.15 30.28
C ASN A 108 8.83 1.80 31.68
N GLU A 109 7.53 1.52 31.84
CA GLU A 109 6.96 1.08 33.12
C GLU A 109 7.53 -0.28 33.54
N LEU A 110 7.70 -1.22 32.60
CA LEU A 110 8.31 -2.53 32.85
C LEU A 110 9.73 -2.35 33.36
N GLN A 111 10.56 -1.59 32.64
CA GLN A 111 11.95 -1.34 33.00
C GLN A 111 12.05 -0.69 34.38
N GLY A 112 11.28 0.37 34.63
CA GLY A 112 11.27 1.03 35.94
C GLY A 112 10.77 0.13 37.08
N THR A 113 9.94 -0.87 36.79
CA THR A 113 9.49 -1.85 37.78
C THR A 113 10.55 -2.93 38.03
N GLU A 114 11.23 -3.39 36.98
CA GLU A 114 12.35 -4.34 37.07
C GLU A 114 13.55 -3.74 37.82
N ASP A 115 13.86 -2.46 37.58
CA ASP A 115 14.93 -1.75 38.28
C ASP A 115 14.66 -1.63 39.79
N LYS A 116 13.42 -1.26 40.18
CA LYS A 116 12.99 -1.20 41.59
C LYS A 116 13.06 -2.56 42.27
N LEU A 117 12.64 -3.62 41.57
CA LEU A 117 12.72 -4.97 42.09
C LEU A 117 14.18 -5.38 42.34
N LYS A 118 15.08 -5.04 41.41
CA LYS A 118 16.52 -5.32 41.53
C LYS A 118 17.16 -4.56 42.70
N GLU A 119 16.78 -3.30 42.91
CA GLU A 119 17.24 -2.49 44.05
C GLU A 119 16.84 -3.12 45.39
N ILE A 120 15.56 -3.51 45.54
CA ILE A 120 15.06 -4.17 46.75
C ILE A 120 15.76 -5.52 46.99
N GLN A 121 15.94 -6.32 45.93
CA GLN A 121 16.65 -7.61 46.02
C GLN A 121 18.12 -7.43 46.42
N SER A 122 18.80 -6.40 45.89
CA SER A 122 20.19 -6.11 46.26
C SER A 122 20.34 -5.70 47.73
N ASN A 123 19.41 -4.87 48.25
CA ASN A 123 19.40 -4.41 49.65
C ASN A 123 19.01 -5.52 50.65
N GLN A 124 18.40 -6.61 50.19
CA GLN A 124 18.02 -7.77 51.02
C GLN A 124 19.26 -8.61 51.42
N SER A 125 20.35 -8.53 50.66
CA SER A 125 21.62 -9.25 50.94
C SER A 125 22.33 -8.76 52.21
N ASP A 126 22.09 -7.51 52.62
CA ASP A 126 22.90 -6.80 53.62
C ASP A 126 22.21 -6.61 54.99
N SER A 127 20.95 -7.03 55.18
CA SER A 127 20.22 -6.71 56.43
C SER A 127 19.38 -7.85 57.02
N SER A 128 19.61 -8.11 58.31
CA SER A 128 19.19 -9.26 59.11
C SER A 128 17.66 -9.44 59.25
N GLU A 129 17.24 -10.70 59.03
CA GLU A 129 16.04 -11.50 59.38
C GLU A 129 14.69 -10.87 59.86
N SER A 130 14.63 -9.65 60.37
CA SER A 130 13.40 -9.07 60.95
C SER A 130 12.57 -8.18 60.00
N LYS A 131 13.09 -7.79 58.83
CA LYS A 131 12.37 -6.92 57.84
C LYS A 131 11.78 -7.68 56.65
N THR A 132 11.92 -9.01 56.63
CA THR A 132 11.70 -9.87 55.46
C THR A 132 10.23 -9.97 55.03
N SER A 133 9.26 -9.91 55.96
CA SER A 133 7.82 -10.14 55.64
C SER A 133 7.20 -9.01 54.80
N GLU A 134 7.44 -7.74 55.15
CA GLU A 134 6.96 -6.59 54.37
C GLU A 134 7.67 -6.47 53.02
N GLN A 135 8.97 -6.74 52.98
CA GLN A 135 9.76 -6.78 51.75
C GLN A 135 9.30 -7.89 50.80
N ASN A 136 9.01 -9.09 51.32
CA ASN A 136 8.50 -10.20 50.51
C ASN A 136 7.13 -9.87 49.88
N LYS A 137 6.24 -9.16 50.60
CA LYS A 137 4.98 -8.67 50.05
C LYS A 137 5.20 -7.67 48.92
N ALA A 138 6.12 -6.71 49.10
CA ALA A 138 6.45 -5.75 48.05
C ALA A 138 7.05 -6.43 46.80
N ILE A 139 7.93 -7.42 46.98
CA ILE A 139 8.50 -8.24 45.89
C ILE A 139 7.38 -8.96 45.13
N GLU A 140 6.43 -9.56 45.83
CA GLU A 140 5.29 -10.25 45.21
C GLU A 140 4.41 -9.28 44.41
N GLU A 141 4.15 -8.08 44.94
CA GLU A 141 3.42 -7.02 44.22
C GLU A 141 4.16 -6.58 42.95
N PHE A 142 5.48 -6.39 43.01
CA PHE A 142 6.29 -6.04 41.84
C PHE A 142 6.31 -7.16 40.79
N GLN A 143 6.44 -8.43 41.21
CA GLN A 143 6.36 -9.57 40.31
C GLN A 143 4.99 -9.66 39.62
N ARG A 144 3.90 -9.48 40.38
CA ARG A 144 2.53 -9.41 39.82
C ARG A 144 2.41 -8.25 38.83
N LYS A 145 2.99 -7.09 39.15
CA LYS A 145 2.97 -5.93 38.28
C LYS A 145 3.75 -6.16 36.98
N ILE A 146 4.94 -6.76 37.03
CA ILE A 146 5.72 -7.17 35.85
C ILE A 146 4.90 -8.12 34.95
N LEU A 147 4.28 -9.15 35.53
CA LEU A 147 3.42 -10.08 34.79
C LEU A 147 2.24 -9.35 34.14
N SER A 148 1.62 -8.40 34.85
CA SER A 148 0.51 -7.60 34.31
C SER A 148 0.96 -6.73 33.13
N ILE A 149 2.12 -6.08 33.22
CA ILE A 149 2.67 -5.22 32.15
C ILE A 149 3.05 -6.07 30.93
N ARG A 150 3.68 -7.23 31.13
CA ARG A 150 4.00 -8.17 30.05
C ARG A 150 2.73 -8.69 29.35
N LYS A 151 1.67 -8.96 30.09
CA LYS A 151 0.37 -9.31 29.52
C LYS A 151 -0.20 -8.16 28.69
N GLN A 152 -0.18 -6.94 29.22
CA GLN A 152 -0.63 -5.75 28.48
C GLN A 152 0.18 -5.52 27.20
N LEU A 153 1.50 -5.71 27.22
CA LEU A 153 2.34 -5.65 26.02
C LEU A 153 1.91 -6.66 24.96
N ARG A 154 1.66 -7.91 25.37
CA ARG A 154 1.17 -8.96 24.46
C ARG A 154 -0.22 -8.64 23.90
N ASP A 155 -1.10 -8.07 24.72
CA ASP A 155 -2.44 -7.66 24.30
C ASP A 155 -2.37 -6.49 23.30
N VAL A 156 -1.50 -5.49 23.54
CA VAL A 156 -1.25 -4.37 22.60
C VAL A 156 -0.72 -4.89 21.26
N GLN A 157 0.25 -5.81 21.27
CA GLN A 157 0.76 -6.43 20.04
C GLN A 157 -0.32 -7.20 19.28
N ARG A 158 -1.21 -7.90 20.00
CA ARG A 158 -2.31 -8.64 19.37
C ARG A 158 -3.38 -7.71 18.78
N GLN A 159 -3.69 -6.61 19.47
CA GLN A 159 -4.67 -5.62 19.03
C GLN A 159 -4.18 -4.85 17.79
N LEU A 160 -2.89 -4.53 17.71
CA LEU A 160 -2.29 -3.87 16.54
C LEU A 160 -2.63 -4.62 15.25
N ASN A 161 -2.45 -5.95 15.24
CA ASN A 161 -2.74 -6.76 14.05
C ASN A 161 -4.26 -6.89 13.79
N ALA A 162 -5.04 -7.13 14.84
CA ALA A 162 -6.47 -7.40 14.70
C ALA A 162 -7.30 -6.18 14.26
N ASP A 163 -6.98 -4.98 14.76
CA ASP A 163 -7.77 -3.78 14.48
C ASP A 163 -7.49 -3.23 13.07
N ILE A 164 -6.25 -3.34 12.60
CA ILE A 164 -5.87 -2.98 11.22
C ILE A 164 -6.60 -3.87 10.21
N GLU A 165 -6.56 -5.19 10.41
CA GLU A 165 -7.21 -6.15 9.52
C GLU A 165 -8.74 -5.97 9.48
N ARG A 166 -9.36 -5.67 10.63
CA ARG A 166 -10.82 -5.44 10.71
C ARG A 166 -11.25 -4.19 9.96
N LEU A 167 -10.52 -3.10 10.13
CA LEU A 167 -10.79 -1.84 9.44
C LEU A 167 -10.69 -2.02 7.92
N GLU A 168 -9.61 -2.65 7.46
CA GLU A 168 -9.38 -2.93 6.05
C GLU A 168 -10.48 -3.82 5.47
N ASN A 169 -10.85 -4.90 6.17
CA ASN A 169 -11.89 -5.82 5.73
C ASN A 169 -13.27 -5.17 5.69
N ASN A 170 -13.64 -4.36 6.69
CA ASN A 170 -14.95 -3.69 6.71
C ASN A 170 -15.13 -2.75 5.51
N ILE A 171 -14.09 -1.96 5.19
CA ILE A 171 -14.13 -1.03 4.04
C ILE A 171 -14.17 -1.81 2.72
N LYS A 172 -13.37 -2.88 2.59
CA LYS A 172 -13.40 -3.75 1.41
C LYS A 172 -14.77 -4.39 1.20
N ILE A 173 -15.36 -4.96 2.25
CA ILE A 173 -16.69 -5.59 2.21
C ILE A 173 -17.73 -4.55 1.78
N LEU A 174 -17.73 -3.36 2.39
CA LEU A 174 -18.67 -2.30 2.01
C LEU A 174 -18.56 -1.99 0.52
N ASN A 175 -17.35 -1.74 0.00
CA ASN A 175 -17.15 -1.37 -1.40
C ASN A 175 -17.52 -2.50 -2.38
N ILE A 176 -17.09 -3.74 -2.11
CA ILE A 176 -17.36 -4.91 -2.96
C ILE A 176 -18.86 -5.20 -3.06
N TRP A 177 -19.59 -5.10 -1.94
CA TRP A 177 -21.01 -5.42 -1.89
C TRP A 177 -21.91 -4.26 -2.33
N THR A 178 -21.45 -3.02 -2.25
CA THR A 178 -22.24 -1.84 -2.65
C THR A 178 -22.67 -1.91 -4.11
N MET A 179 -21.76 -2.24 -5.04
CA MET A 179 -22.06 -2.22 -6.47
C MET A 179 -23.07 -3.32 -6.89
N PRO A 180 -22.90 -4.61 -6.55
CA PRO A 180 -23.91 -5.64 -6.84
C PRO A 180 -25.28 -5.31 -6.22
N LEU A 181 -25.31 -4.76 -5.01
CA LEU A 181 -26.54 -4.42 -4.32
C LEU A 181 -27.33 -3.32 -5.04
N ILE A 182 -26.64 -2.28 -5.53
CA ILE A 182 -27.24 -1.23 -6.37
C ILE A 182 -27.88 -1.82 -7.63
N VAL A 183 -27.20 -2.75 -8.31
CA VAL A 183 -27.72 -3.39 -9.53
C VAL A 183 -28.98 -4.21 -9.24
N ILE A 184 -29.00 -4.97 -8.15
CA ILE A 184 -30.18 -5.76 -7.74
C ILE A 184 -31.36 -4.84 -7.44
N ILE A 185 -31.13 -3.75 -6.70
CA ILE A 185 -32.16 -2.75 -6.39
C ILE A 185 -32.73 -2.14 -7.68
N LEU A 186 -31.85 -1.74 -8.60
CA LEU A 186 -32.26 -1.15 -9.89
C LEU A 186 -33.10 -2.13 -10.72
N TYR A 187 -32.70 -3.41 -10.77
CA TYR A 187 -33.44 -4.45 -11.47
C TYR A 187 -34.87 -4.62 -10.91
N PHE A 188 -35.01 -4.74 -9.58
CA PHE A 188 -36.32 -4.86 -8.94
C PHE A 188 -37.17 -3.60 -9.17
N PHE A 189 -36.56 -2.42 -9.10
CA PHE A 189 -37.24 -1.15 -9.35
C PHE A 189 -37.84 -1.10 -10.76
N ILE A 190 -37.06 -1.46 -11.79
CA ILE A 190 -37.53 -1.53 -13.18
C ILE A 190 -38.66 -2.55 -13.32
N LYS A 191 -38.50 -3.76 -12.75
CA LYS A 191 -39.51 -4.82 -12.83
C LYS A 191 -40.85 -4.38 -12.22
N VAL A 192 -40.84 -3.73 -11.06
CA VAL A 192 -42.07 -3.22 -10.43
C VAL A 192 -42.71 -2.12 -11.28
N PHE A 193 -41.91 -1.24 -11.88
CA PHE A 193 -42.41 -0.14 -12.68
C PHE A 193 -43.02 -0.59 -14.02
N THR A 194 -42.41 -1.56 -14.69
CA THR A 194 -42.93 -2.13 -15.94
C THR A 194 -44.22 -2.91 -15.73
N GLU A 195 -44.32 -3.69 -14.65
CA GLU A 195 -45.54 -4.42 -14.27
C GLU A 195 -46.72 -3.48 -13.99
N LYS A 196 -46.48 -2.37 -13.27
CA LYS A 196 -47.53 -1.37 -13.01
C LYS A 196 -48.06 -0.75 -14.30
N ARG A 197 -47.19 -0.38 -15.23
CA ARG A 197 -47.59 0.17 -16.54
C ARG A 197 -48.35 -0.83 -17.41
N ARG A 198 -47.95 -2.11 -17.40
CA ARG A 198 -48.67 -3.18 -18.12
C ARG A 198 -50.09 -3.36 -17.59
N LYS A 199 -50.27 -3.39 -16.26
CA LYS A 199 -51.60 -3.51 -15.64
C LYS A 199 -52.53 -2.35 -16.00
N GLU A 200 -52.01 -1.12 -16.05
CA GLU A 200 -52.80 0.05 -16.49
C GLU A 200 -53.20 -0.04 -17.96
N PHE A 201 -52.31 -0.52 -18.84
CA PHE A 201 -52.59 -0.70 -20.26
C PHE A 201 -53.68 -1.74 -20.52
N TYR A 202 -53.59 -2.94 -19.91
CA TYR A 202 -54.61 -3.97 -20.06
C TYR A 202 -55.96 -3.57 -19.45
N ARG A 203 -55.97 -2.83 -18.33
CA ARG A 203 -57.21 -2.28 -17.74
C ARG A 203 -57.88 -1.26 -18.67
N LYS A 204 -57.10 -0.51 -19.46
CA LYS A 204 -57.63 0.49 -20.41
C LYS A 204 -58.19 -0.17 -21.67
N ILE A 205 -57.59 -1.25 -22.15
CA ILE A 205 -58.09 -2.04 -23.30
C ILE A 205 -59.37 -2.81 -22.95
N GLY A 206 -59.41 -3.52 -21.81
CA GLY A 206 -60.60 -4.27 -21.39
C GLY A 206 -61.84 -3.40 -21.11
N ARG A 207 -61.66 -2.07 -21.02
CA ARG A 207 -62.75 -1.09 -20.89
C ARG A 207 -63.23 -0.53 -22.24
N LEU A 208 -62.45 -0.68 -23.32
CA LEU A 208 -62.82 -0.25 -24.67
C LEU A 208 -63.60 -1.33 -25.44
N GLU A 209 -63.50 -2.59 -25.03
CA GLU A 209 -64.20 -3.72 -25.65
C GLU A 209 -65.63 -3.92 -25.11
N ASN A 210 -65.98 -3.25 -24.00
CA ASN A 210 -67.27 -3.35 -23.31
C ASN A 210 -68.16 -2.10 -23.51
N LYS A 211 -67.99 -1.37 -24.61
CA LYS A 211 -68.79 -0.19 -24.95
C LYS A 211 -69.24 -0.25 -26.40
#